data_AF-A0A9Q0HZJ2-F1
#
_entry.id   AF-A0A9Q0HZJ2-F1
#
_cell.length_a   1.000
_cell.length_b   1.000
_cell.length_c   1.000
_cell.angle_alpha   90.00
_cell.angle_beta   90.00
_cell.angle_gamma   90.00
#
_symmetry.space_group_name_H-M   'P 1'
#
loop_
_entity.id
_entity.type
_entity.pdbx_description
1 polymer ?
#
loop_
_entity_poly.entity_id
_entity_poly.type
_entity_poly.pdbx_seq_one_letter_code
_entity_poly.pdbx_strand_id
1 'polypeptide(L)'
;MEDNLSDEFSELVQGQAELWNLTVGFQKSMSLRCALDLGIPDAINNYGQPMTLSQIQSALSLPSAKKPHLHRLLPLLTHIGFLFEQGAGVRTEAIYGLTTMSLLVLKNGASTMFPLACFNLDFIIVKPSLHLSEWFK
;
A
#
# COMPACT_ATOMS: atom_id res chain seq x y z
N MET A 1 -18.55 -21.93 33.52
CA MET A 1 -17.11 -22.25 33.41
C MET A 1 -16.71 -22.34 31.94
N GLU A 2 -17.52 -22.96 31.07
CA GLU A 2 -17.33 -22.93 29.60
C GLU A 2 -17.44 -21.53 28.98
N ASP A 3 -18.36 -20.67 29.42
CA ASP A 3 -18.47 -19.28 28.92
C ASP A 3 -17.20 -18.46 29.19
N ASN A 4 -16.57 -18.63 30.35
CA ASN A 4 -15.37 -17.87 30.73
C ASN A 4 -14.14 -18.28 29.90
N LEU A 5 -14.08 -19.53 29.44
CA LEU A 5 -13.02 -20.02 28.53
C LEU A 5 -13.24 -19.52 27.09
N SER A 6 -14.50 -19.37 26.67
CA SER A 6 -14.85 -18.80 25.37
C SER A 6 -14.50 -17.31 25.31
N ASP A 7 -14.74 -16.57 26.40
CA ASP A 7 -14.41 -15.15 26.51
C ASP A 7 -12.89 -14.93 26.54
N GLU A 8 -12.14 -15.70 27.34
CA GLU A 8 -10.67 -15.63 27.39
C GLU A 8 -10.02 -15.96 26.02
N PHE A 9 -10.55 -16.95 25.30
CA PHE A 9 -10.08 -17.27 23.96
C PHE A 9 -10.34 -16.13 22.97
N SER A 10 -11.51 -15.49 23.04
CA SER A 10 -11.86 -14.33 22.21
C SER A 10 -10.91 -13.16 22.45
N GLU A 11 -10.61 -12.85 23.72
CA GLU A 11 -9.67 -11.80 24.11
C GLU A 11 -8.26 -12.07 23.57
N LEU A 12 -7.78 -13.32 23.64
CA LEU A 12 -6.47 -13.70 23.09
C LEU A 12 -6.41 -13.53 21.57
N VAL A 13 -7.46 -13.90 20.84
CA VAL A 13 -7.53 -13.72 19.38
C VAL A 13 -7.52 -12.23 19.02
N GLN A 14 -8.25 -11.41 19.77
CA GLN A 14 -8.24 -9.96 19.58
C GLN A 14 -6.85 -9.37 19.83
N GLY A 15 -6.20 -9.74 20.93
CA GLY A 15 -4.83 -9.31 21.23
C GLY A 15 -3.82 -9.75 20.16
N GLN A 16 -3.99 -10.95 19.59
CA GLN A 16 -3.15 -11.41 18.47
C GLN A 16 -3.34 -10.54 17.23
N ALA A 17 -4.59 -10.19 16.88
CA ALA A 17 -4.87 -9.34 15.73
C ALA A 17 -4.27 -7.93 15.90
N GLU A 18 -4.35 -7.36 17.10
CA GLU A 18 -3.75 -6.06 17.43
C GLU A 18 -2.22 -6.09 17.33
N LEU A 19 -1.57 -7.13 17.87
CA LEU A 19 -0.13 -7.32 17.76
C LEU A 19 0.29 -7.48 16.29
N TRP A 20 -0.49 -8.21 15.48
CA TRP A 20 -0.20 -8.35 14.05
C TRP A 20 -0.27 -7.00 13.33
N ASN A 21 -1.32 -6.21 13.59
CA ASN A 21 -1.46 -4.89 13.00
C ASN A 21 -0.26 -3.97 13.29
N LEU A 22 0.29 -4.02 14.50
CA LEU A 22 1.48 -3.26 14.88
C LEU A 22 2.74 -3.79 14.19
N THR A 23 2.98 -5.10 14.24
CA THR A 23 4.23 -5.71 13.76
C THR A 23 4.33 -5.74 12.23
N VAL A 24 3.21 -5.88 11.51
CA VAL A 24 3.19 -5.84 10.04
C VAL A 24 2.83 -4.47 9.47
N GLY A 25 2.55 -3.47 10.32
CA GLY A 25 2.14 -2.14 9.89
C GLY A 25 3.10 -1.46 8.91
N PHE A 26 4.41 -1.72 9.04
CA PHE A 26 5.43 -1.19 8.13
C PHE A 26 5.22 -1.61 6.66
N GLN A 27 4.56 -2.75 6.42
CA GLN A 27 4.28 -3.23 5.06
C GLN A 27 3.39 -2.26 4.28
N LYS A 28 2.48 -1.56 4.96
CA LYS A 28 1.64 -0.52 4.34
C LYS A 28 2.50 0.62 3.82
N SER A 29 3.40 1.14 4.65
CA SER A 29 4.35 2.19 4.30
C SER A 29 5.28 1.76 3.16
N MET A 30 5.79 0.53 3.20
CA MET A 30 6.70 0.04 2.15
C MET A 30 6.00 -0.30 0.84
N SER A 31 4.73 -0.70 0.89
CA SER A 31 3.92 -0.88 -0.31
C SER A 31 3.61 0.45 -0.97
N LEU A 32 3.31 1.50 -0.18
CA LEU A 32 3.19 2.86 -0.68
C LEU A 32 4.50 3.33 -1.32
N ARG A 33 5.64 3.15 -0.64
CA ARG A 33 6.97 3.47 -1.21
C ARG A 33 7.19 2.78 -2.55
N CYS A 34 6.90 1.49 -2.63
CA CYS A 34 7.01 0.74 -3.88
C CYS A 34 6.12 1.32 -4.99
N ALA A 35 4.90 1.73 -4.68
CA ALA A 35 4.01 2.36 -5.65
C ALA A 35 4.54 3.69 -6.19
N LEU A 36 5.15 4.50 -5.31
CA LEU A 36 5.79 5.76 -5.66
C LEU A 36 7.03 5.53 -6.54
N ASP A 37 7.89 4.59 -6.16
CA ASP A 37 9.11 4.25 -6.90
C ASP A 37 8.78 3.70 -8.30
N LEU A 38 7.75 2.86 -8.40
CA LEU A 38 7.24 2.36 -9.68
C LEU A 38 6.54 3.44 -10.50
N GLY A 39 6.12 4.56 -9.91
CA GLY A 39 5.36 5.60 -10.62
C GLY A 39 3.92 5.18 -10.96
N ILE A 40 3.30 4.29 -10.17
CA ILE A 40 1.91 3.87 -10.36
C ILE A 40 0.94 5.07 -10.42
N PRO A 41 1.02 6.07 -9.51
CA PRO A 41 0.10 7.21 -9.54
C PRO A 41 0.20 8.01 -10.84
N ASP A 42 1.42 8.33 -11.26
CA ASP A 42 1.66 9.09 -12.49
C ASP A 42 1.21 8.29 -13.72
N ALA A 43 1.41 6.98 -13.76
CA ALA A 43 0.95 6.13 -14.86
C ALA A 43 -0.58 6.16 -15.03
N ILE A 44 -1.33 6.02 -13.94
CA ILE A 44 -2.80 6.12 -13.96
C ILE A 44 -3.24 7.55 -14.33
N ASN A 45 -2.60 8.57 -13.76
CA ASN A 45 -2.92 9.96 -14.08
C ASN A 45 -2.72 10.28 -15.57
N ASN A 46 -1.58 9.85 -16.14
CA ASN A 46 -1.24 10.10 -17.55
C ASN A 46 -2.15 9.33 -18.51
N TYR A 47 -2.70 8.20 -18.08
CA TYR A 47 -3.71 7.47 -18.85
C TYR A 47 -5.07 8.19 -18.86
N GLY A 48 -5.36 9.01 -17.85
CA GLY A 48 -6.54 9.88 -17.77
C GLY A 48 -7.83 9.20 -17.28
N GLN A 49 -7.80 7.90 -16.99
CA GLN A 49 -8.93 7.13 -16.49
C GLN A 49 -8.44 5.91 -15.68
N PRO A 50 -9.29 5.25 -14.87
CA PRO A 50 -8.92 4.03 -14.17
C PRO A 50 -8.41 2.94 -15.13
N MET A 51 -7.42 2.19 -14.68
CA MET A 51 -6.69 1.22 -15.50
C MET A 51 -6.84 -0.21 -14.99
N THR A 52 -6.92 -1.19 -15.89
CA THR A 52 -6.82 -2.60 -15.50
C THR A 52 -5.40 -2.94 -15.06
N LEU A 53 -5.23 -4.06 -14.36
CA LEU A 53 -3.93 -4.59 -13.99
C LEU A 53 -3.00 -4.74 -15.19
N SER A 54 -3.51 -5.29 -16.31
CA SER A 54 -2.71 -5.47 -17.53
C SER A 54 -2.29 -4.13 -18.15
N GLN A 55 -3.16 -3.12 -18.11
CA GLN A 55 -2.84 -1.77 -18.58
C GLN A 55 -1.76 -1.12 -17.70
N ILE A 56 -1.88 -1.24 -16.36
CA ILE A 56 -0.86 -0.70 -15.42
C ILE A 56 0.48 -1.38 -15.67
N GLN A 57 0.50 -2.71 -15.79
CA GLN A 57 1.72 -3.45 -16.10
C GLN A 57 2.39 -2.95 -17.38
N SER A 58 1.60 -2.72 -18.44
CA SER A 58 2.07 -2.23 -19.73
C SER A 58 2.62 -0.80 -19.64
N ALA A 59 1.88 0.12 -19.00
CA ALA A 59 2.31 1.51 -18.83
C ALA A 59 3.60 1.65 -18.02
N LEU A 60 3.82 0.75 -17.06
CA LEU A 60 5.04 0.67 -16.25
C LEU A 60 6.17 -0.13 -16.91
N SER A 61 5.94 -0.68 -18.12
CA SER A 61 6.90 -1.52 -18.84
C SER A 61 7.42 -2.71 -18.00
N LEU A 62 6.54 -3.31 -17.18
CA LEU A 62 6.92 -4.39 -16.28
C LEU A 62 6.95 -5.75 -17.00
N PRO A 63 7.99 -6.59 -16.74
CA PRO A 63 8.04 -7.94 -17.28
C PRO A 63 6.81 -8.77 -16.89
N SER A 64 6.35 -9.68 -17.76
CA SER A 64 5.21 -10.56 -17.50
C SER A 64 5.36 -11.39 -16.21
N ALA A 65 6.58 -11.77 -15.85
CA ALA A 65 6.91 -12.47 -14.60
C ALA A 65 6.55 -11.66 -13.32
N LYS A 66 6.37 -10.34 -13.42
CA LYS A 66 6.00 -9.48 -12.29
C LYS A 66 4.48 -9.27 -12.17
N LYS A 67 3.68 -9.68 -13.16
CA LYS A 67 2.21 -9.59 -13.14
C LYS A 67 1.58 -10.16 -11.85
N PRO A 68 1.99 -11.34 -11.33
CA PRO A 68 1.43 -11.87 -10.08
C PRO A 68 1.72 -11.02 -8.84
N HIS A 69 2.84 -10.29 -8.83
CA HIS A 69 3.21 -9.42 -7.72
C HIS A 69 2.38 -8.13 -7.76
N LEU A 70 2.18 -7.57 -8.96
CA LEU A 70 1.29 -6.42 -9.17
C LEU A 70 -0.16 -6.76 -8.77
N HIS A 71 -0.62 -7.99 -9.06
CA HIS A 71 -1.93 -8.50 -8.63
C HIS A 71 -2.12 -8.52 -7.12
N ARG A 72 -1.04 -8.61 -6.32
CA ARG A 72 -1.11 -8.53 -4.86
C ARG A 72 -0.96 -7.10 -4.35
N LEU A 73 -0.13 -6.31 -5.02
CA LEU A 73 0.16 -4.93 -4.64
C LEU A 73 -1.06 -4.02 -4.85
N LEU A 74 -1.73 -4.09 -6.00
CA LEU A 74 -2.83 -3.16 -6.32
C LEU A 74 -4.01 -3.26 -5.31
N PRO A 75 -4.52 -4.46 -4.95
CA PRO A 75 -5.54 -4.57 -3.92
C PRO A 75 -5.06 -4.09 -2.53
N LEU A 76 -3.79 -4.30 -2.19
CA LEU A 76 -3.24 -3.77 -0.94
C LEU A 76 -3.22 -2.24 -0.93
N LEU A 77 -2.86 -1.60 -2.05
CA LEU A 77 -2.93 -0.15 -2.22
C LEU A 77 -4.37 0.36 -2.14
N THR A 78 -5.34 -0.40 -2.64
CA THR A 78 -6.77 -0.11 -2.47
C THR A 78 -7.18 -0.19 -1.00
N HIS A 79 -6.77 -1.24 -0.30
CA HIS A 79 -7.12 -1.45 1.12
C HIS A 79 -6.59 -0.34 2.03
N ILE A 80 -5.40 0.22 1.75
CA ILE A 80 -4.87 1.38 2.50
C ILE A 80 -5.46 2.72 2.02
N GLY A 81 -6.37 2.72 1.04
CA GLY A 81 -7.04 3.91 0.51
C GLY A 81 -6.23 4.73 -0.51
N PHE A 82 -5.10 4.20 -0.99
CA PHE A 82 -4.23 4.90 -1.94
C PHE A 82 -4.78 4.86 -3.37
N LEU A 83 -5.43 3.76 -3.73
CA LEU A 83 -6.19 3.60 -4.96
C LEU A 83 -7.64 3.29 -4.63
N PHE A 84 -8.54 3.48 -5.59
CA PHE A 84 -9.85 2.86 -5.54
C PHE A 84 -9.93 1.75 -6.58
N GLU A 85 -10.78 0.77 -6.33
CA GLU A 85 -11.05 -0.34 -7.23
C GLU A 85 -12.51 -0.32 -7.67
N GLN A 86 -12.77 -0.57 -8.95
CA GLN A 86 -14.12 -0.71 -9.50
C GLN A 86 -14.20 -1.93 -10.42
N GLY A 87 -15.39 -2.54 -10.52
CA GLY A 87 -15.71 -3.44 -11.64
C GLY A 87 -15.10 -4.85 -11.57
N ALA A 88 -14.72 -5.36 -10.40
CA ALA A 88 -14.28 -6.74 -10.22
C ALA A 88 -15.45 -7.75 -10.40
N GLY A 89 -15.82 -8.02 -11.64
CA GLY A 89 -16.79 -9.06 -12.00
C GLY A 89 -16.10 -10.42 -12.22
N VAL A 90 -16.88 -11.50 -12.27
CA VAL A 90 -16.39 -12.90 -12.45
C VAL A 90 -15.51 -13.10 -13.70
N ARG A 91 -15.60 -12.20 -14.70
CA ARG A 91 -14.89 -12.30 -16.00
C ARG A 91 -14.11 -11.05 -16.40
N THR A 92 -14.09 -10.00 -15.56
CA THR A 92 -13.51 -8.70 -15.93
C THR A 92 -12.40 -8.35 -14.95
N GLU A 93 -11.24 -7.95 -15.46
CA GLU A 93 -10.17 -7.41 -14.62
C GLU A 93 -10.70 -6.17 -13.87
N ALA A 94 -10.42 -6.09 -12.58
CA ALA A 94 -10.67 -4.89 -11.80
C ALA A 94 -9.93 -3.70 -12.42
N ILE A 95 -10.57 -2.53 -12.38
CA ILE A 95 -9.95 -1.26 -12.76
C ILE A 95 -9.57 -0.47 -11.51
N TYR A 96 -8.39 0.12 -11.54
CA TYR A 96 -7.82 0.87 -10.44
C TYR A 96 -7.69 2.35 -10.82
N GLY A 97 -8.17 3.23 -9.94
CA GLY A 97 -8.10 4.67 -10.13
C GLY A 97 -7.50 5.38 -8.92
N LEU A 98 -7.24 6.68 -9.09
CA LEU A 98 -6.63 7.52 -8.07
C LEU A 98 -7.66 8.02 -7.04
N THR A 99 -7.27 8.01 -5.77
CA THR A 99 -7.99 8.69 -4.68
C THR A 99 -7.37 10.07 -4.44
N THR A 100 -7.99 10.87 -3.58
CA THR A 100 -7.42 12.16 -3.14
C THR A 100 -6.01 11.99 -2.58
N MET A 101 -5.73 10.88 -1.88
CA MET A 101 -4.40 10.61 -1.32
C MET A 101 -3.34 10.39 -2.42
N SER A 102 -3.67 9.66 -3.48
CA SER A 102 -2.71 9.45 -4.58
C SER A 102 -2.50 10.69 -5.45
N LEU A 103 -3.49 11.59 -5.54
CA LEU A 103 -3.34 12.88 -6.21
C LEU A 103 -2.29 13.79 -5.53
N LEU A 104 -2.14 13.71 -4.21
CA LEU A 104 -1.15 14.50 -3.45
C LEU A 104 0.30 14.15 -3.81
N VAL A 105 0.54 12.98 -4.39
CA VAL A 105 1.89 12.48 -4.68
C VAL A 105 2.18 12.36 -6.18
N LEU A 106 1.41 13.04 -7.03
CA LEU A 106 1.73 13.18 -8.45
C LEU A 106 2.97 14.06 -8.62
N LYS A 107 3.95 13.66 -9.44
CA LYS A 107 5.24 14.36 -9.55
C LYS A 107 5.12 15.79 -10.09
N ASN A 108 4.15 16.02 -10.97
CA ASN A 108 3.93 17.31 -11.64
C ASN A 108 2.77 18.12 -11.03
N GLY A 109 2.29 17.76 -9.83
CA GLY A 109 1.25 18.51 -9.13
C GLY A 109 1.80 19.80 -8.51
N ALA A 110 1.08 20.91 -8.62
CA ALA A 110 1.50 22.21 -8.07
C ALA A 110 1.75 22.18 -6.55
N SER A 111 1.02 21.33 -5.82
CA SER A 111 1.15 21.13 -4.37
C SER A 111 1.61 19.70 -4.05
N THR A 112 2.51 19.14 -4.86
CA THR A 112 2.95 17.76 -4.68
C THR A 112 3.68 17.54 -3.36
N MET A 113 3.27 16.51 -2.64
CA MET A 113 3.92 15.97 -1.46
C MET A 113 4.86 14.81 -1.82
N PHE A 114 5.04 14.48 -3.10
CA PHE A 114 5.87 13.36 -3.54
C PHE A 114 7.29 13.37 -2.93
N PRO A 115 8.06 14.49 -2.96
CA PRO A 115 9.40 14.50 -2.37
C PRO A 115 9.39 14.22 -0.87
N LEU A 116 8.41 14.79 -0.15
CA LEU A 116 8.26 14.58 1.28
C LEU A 116 7.86 13.15 1.61
N ALA A 117 6.94 12.56 0.84
CA ALA A 117 6.53 11.17 1.01
C ALA A 117 7.72 10.21 0.78
N CYS A 118 8.49 10.41 -0.30
CA CYS A 118 9.69 9.63 -0.56
C CYS A 118 10.73 9.80 0.55
N PHE A 119 10.94 11.02 1.05
CA PHE A 119 11.89 11.30 2.13
C PHE A 119 11.50 10.60 3.45
N ASN A 120 10.24 10.68 3.88
CA ASN A 120 9.76 10.03 5.10
C ASN A 120 9.83 8.50 5.02
N LEU A 121 9.75 7.95 3.81
CA LEU A 121 9.85 6.52 3.52
C LEU A 121 11.27 6.10 3.14
N ASP A 122 12.25 6.99 3.26
CA ASP A 122 13.64 6.67 2.98
C ASP A 122 14.32 5.94 4.14
N PHE A 123 15.26 5.06 3.80
CA PHE A 123 16.01 4.31 4.78
C PHE A 123 16.78 5.21 5.75
N ILE A 124 17.21 6.39 5.31
CA ILE A 124 17.89 7.38 6.19
C ILE A 124 16.98 7.78 7.35
N ILE A 125 15.68 7.91 7.13
CA ILE A 125 14.70 8.30 8.15
C ILE A 125 14.23 7.10 8.96
N VAL A 126 14.04 5.95 8.31
CA VAL A 126 13.49 4.76 8.97
C VAL A 126 14.53 4.02 9.81
N LYS A 127 15.78 3.89 9.33
CA LYS A 127 16.82 3.07 10.00
C LYS A 127 17.09 3.46 11.46
N PRO A 128 17.19 4.75 11.84
CA PRO A 128 17.43 5.12 13.23
C PRO A 128 16.39 4.56 14.21
N SER A 129 15.14 4.35 13.76
CA SER A 129 14.09 3.78 14.60
C SER A 129 14.41 2.35 15.09
N LEU A 130 15.25 1.61 14.35
CA LEU A 130 15.70 0.26 14.72
C LEU A 130 16.68 0.27 15.91
N HIS A 131 17.32 1.41 16.18
CA HIS A 131 18.33 1.58 17.23
C HIS A 131 17.80 2.40 18.42
N LEU A 132 16.48 2.67 18.49
CA LEU A 132 15.91 3.43 19.61
C LEU A 132 16.17 2.78 20.97
N SER A 133 16.16 1.45 21.04
CA SER A 133 16.46 0.73 22.29
C SER A 133 17.92 0.89 22.73
N GLU A 134 18.85 1.15 21.80
CA GLU A 134 20.24 1.49 22.10
C GLU A 134 20.35 2.95 22.55
N TRP A 135 19.58 3.85 21.95
CA TRP A 135 19.54 5.26 22.35
C TRP A 135 19.01 5.48 23.78
N PHE A 136 18.06 4.65 24.22
CA PHE A 136 17.52 4.70 25.58
C PHE A 136 18.45 4.11 26.66
N LYS A 137 19.50 3.39 26.28
CA LYS A 137 20.44 2.71 27.19
C LYS A 137 21.71 3.53 27.36
#